data_AF-A0A425Y0F2-F1
#
_entry.id   AF-A0A425Y0F2-F1
#
_cell.length_a   1.000
_cell.length_b   1.000
_cell.length_c   1.000
_cell.angle_alpha   90.00
_cell.angle_beta   90.00
_cell.angle_gamma   90.00
#
_symmetry.space_group_name_H-M   'P 1'
#
loop_
_entity.id
_entity.type
_entity.pdbx_description
1 polymer ?
#
loop_
_entity_poly.entity_id
_entity_poly.type
_entity_poly.pdbx_seq_one_letter_code
_entity_poly.pdbx_strand_id
1 'polypeptide(L)'
;MSEQIQDYSYLDQIALQKEKWNDLNKSELQVMCFRTFLLYGQSQNKNMILTVFEMYEFLMASSSATDRTKMLTALSANIRKKNTKAIMALFPFIQVEEDANIIRTSAQFFVNLSIISNKEAISGAKILLELIREDLNDARSAYVLLGLLDIDNEKVNAQVSLIYSELGSEVKTILHNNGVKV
;
A
#
# COMPACT_ATOMS: atom_id res chain seq x y z
N MET A 1 -32.35 -18.71 -3.44
CA MET A 1 -31.88 -18.31 -2.11
C MET A 1 -31.49 -16.85 -2.20
N SER A 2 -32.20 -15.97 -1.49
CA SER A 2 -31.84 -14.56 -1.41
C SER A 2 -30.59 -14.43 -0.55
N GLU A 3 -29.48 -13.99 -1.12
CA GLU A 3 -28.31 -13.56 -0.35
C GLU A 3 -28.78 -12.42 0.58
N GLN A 4 -28.81 -12.68 1.89
CA GLN A 4 -28.96 -11.60 2.87
C GLN A 4 -27.71 -10.74 2.76
N ILE A 5 -27.85 -9.56 2.14
CA ILE A 5 -26.79 -8.55 2.12
C ILE A 5 -26.63 -8.07 3.56
N GLN A 6 -25.56 -8.48 4.21
CA GLN A 6 -25.22 -8.03 5.55
C GLN A 6 -24.92 -6.52 5.52
N ASP A 7 -25.66 -5.74 6.31
CA ASP A 7 -25.47 -4.29 6.38
C ASP A 7 -24.26 -3.94 7.25
N TYR A 8 -23.29 -3.28 6.62
CA TYR A 8 -22.03 -2.84 7.22
C TYR A 8 -21.93 -1.31 7.32
N SER A 9 -23.03 -0.58 7.16
CA SER A 9 -23.07 0.89 7.19
C SER A 9 -22.55 1.48 8.51
N TYR A 10 -22.76 0.79 9.64
CA TYR A 10 -22.34 1.23 10.96
C TYR A 10 -20.82 1.27 11.16
N LEU A 11 -20.05 0.53 10.35
CA LEU A 11 -18.59 0.43 10.48
C LEU A 11 -17.87 1.75 10.24
N ASP A 12 -18.45 2.65 9.44
CA ASP A 12 -17.84 3.97 9.19
C ASP A 12 -17.78 4.81 10.47
N GLN A 13 -18.73 4.62 11.40
CA GLN A 13 -18.72 5.29 12.70
C GLN A 13 -17.72 4.64 13.66
N ILE A 14 -17.55 3.32 13.59
CA ILE A 14 -16.60 2.56 14.42
C ILE A 14 -15.16 2.82 13.99
N ALA A 15 -14.91 3.11 12.71
CA ALA A 15 -13.57 3.44 12.22
C ALA A 15 -12.90 4.59 12.98
N LEU A 16 -13.68 5.49 13.59
CA LEU A 16 -13.18 6.62 14.38
C LEU A 16 -13.05 6.32 15.89
N GLN A 17 -13.46 5.12 16.34
CA GLN A 17 -13.54 4.70 17.74
C GLN A 17 -12.62 3.50 17.97
N LYS A 18 -11.32 3.77 18.17
CA LYS A 18 -10.27 2.73 18.26
C LYS A 18 -10.55 1.68 19.32
N GLU A 19 -11.11 2.10 20.44
CA GLU A 19 -11.49 1.24 21.56
C GLU A 19 -12.49 0.15 21.17
N LYS A 20 -13.28 0.37 20.11
CA LYS A 20 -14.30 -0.57 19.62
C LYS A 20 -13.79 -1.55 18.57
N TRP A 21 -12.55 -1.42 18.11
CA TRP A 21 -12.02 -2.31 17.06
C TRP A 21 -11.85 -3.76 17.55
N ASN A 22 -11.62 -3.95 18.84
CA ASN A 22 -11.53 -5.27 19.47
C ASN A 22 -12.87 -6.02 19.49
N ASP A 23 -13.99 -5.30 19.35
CA ASP A 23 -15.32 -5.89 19.35
C ASP A 23 -15.73 -6.40 17.96
N LEU A 24 -14.95 -6.07 16.92
CA LEU A 24 -15.24 -6.45 15.55
C LEU A 24 -14.81 -7.90 15.28
N ASN A 25 -15.67 -8.64 14.58
CA ASN A 25 -15.23 -9.91 14.01
C ASN A 25 -14.30 -9.67 12.81
N LYS A 26 -13.63 -10.75 12.36
CA LYS A 26 -12.66 -10.69 11.24
C LYS A 26 -13.23 -10.04 9.97
N SER A 27 -14.46 -10.38 9.59
CA SER A 27 -15.09 -9.85 8.38
C SER A 27 -15.41 -8.36 8.53
N GLU A 28 -15.94 -7.97 9.69
CA GLU A 28 -16.25 -6.57 10.00
C GLU A 28 -15.00 -5.70 9.99
N LEU A 29 -13.92 -6.15 10.63
CA LEU A 29 -12.63 -5.44 10.59
C LEU A 29 -12.12 -5.28 9.16
N GLN A 30 -12.16 -6.35 8.36
CA GLN A 30 -11.70 -6.29 6.97
C GLN A 30 -12.54 -5.33 6.12
N VAL A 31 -13.86 -5.33 6.28
CA VAL A 31 -14.77 -4.42 5.58
C VAL A 31 -14.53 -2.98 6.02
N MET A 32 -14.35 -2.74 7.32
CA MET A 32 -14.06 -1.42 7.87
C MET A 32 -12.74 -0.87 7.31
N CYS A 33 -11.64 -1.64 7.41
CA CYS A 33 -10.34 -1.24 6.87
C CYS A 33 -10.43 -0.97 5.37
N PHE A 34 -11.04 -1.86 4.60
CA PHE A 34 -11.21 -1.68 3.15
C PHE A 34 -11.92 -0.37 2.81
N ARG A 35 -13.05 -0.08 3.48
CA ARG A 35 -13.82 1.15 3.26
C ARG A 35 -13.03 2.39 3.64
N THR A 36 -12.39 2.40 4.81
CA THR A 36 -11.61 3.55 5.27
C THR A 36 -10.43 3.80 4.33
N PHE A 37 -9.68 2.77 3.92
CA PHE A 37 -8.55 2.95 3.00
C PHE A 37 -9.01 3.51 1.66
N LEU A 38 -10.13 2.99 1.12
CA LEU A 38 -10.70 3.51 -0.11
C LEU A 38 -11.15 4.97 0.03
N LEU A 39 -11.81 5.32 1.14
CA LEU A 39 -12.23 6.69 1.44
C LEU A 39 -11.03 7.64 1.55
N TYR A 40 -9.95 7.20 2.20
CA TYR A 40 -8.70 7.95 2.26
C TYR A 40 -8.11 8.15 0.85
N GLY A 41 -8.05 7.10 0.03
CA GLY A 41 -7.57 7.22 -1.34
C GLY A 41 -8.37 8.20 -2.19
N GLN A 42 -9.70 8.21 -2.03
CA GLN A 42 -10.60 9.09 -2.77
C GLN A 42 -10.54 10.54 -2.33
N SER A 43 -10.50 10.78 -1.01
CA SER A 43 -10.50 12.13 -0.44
C SER A 43 -9.11 12.76 -0.38
N GLN A 44 -8.06 11.92 -0.29
CA GLN A 44 -6.69 12.32 0.01
C GLN A 44 -6.58 13.23 1.24
N ASN A 45 -7.51 13.07 2.19
CA ASN A 45 -7.56 13.87 3.40
C ASN A 45 -6.39 13.51 4.31
N LYS A 46 -5.41 14.41 4.40
CA LYS A 46 -4.20 14.23 5.22
C LYS A 46 -4.52 13.97 6.70
N ASN A 47 -5.65 14.47 7.21
CA ASN A 47 -6.04 14.25 8.60
C ASN A 47 -6.42 12.79 8.89
N MET A 48 -6.67 11.98 7.86
CA MET A 48 -6.99 10.56 8.01
C MET A 48 -5.74 9.66 8.07
N ILE A 49 -4.54 10.16 7.72
CA ILE A 49 -3.37 9.30 7.51
C ILE A 49 -3.00 8.50 8.76
N LEU A 50 -3.01 9.16 9.93
CA LEU A 50 -2.69 8.51 11.20
C LEU A 50 -3.71 7.41 11.52
N THR A 51 -5.01 7.70 11.40
CA THR A 51 -6.06 6.72 11.65
C THR A 51 -5.97 5.53 10.70
N VAL A 52 -5.63 5.79 9.44
CA VAL A 52 -5.45 4.76 8.42
C VAL A 52 -4.25 3.86 8.73
N PHE A 53 -3.13 4.42 9.18
CA PHE A 53 -1.96 3.64 9.59
C PHE A 53 -2.26 2.80 10.84
N GLU A 54 -2.87 3.38 11.87
CA GLU A 54 -3.24 2.67 13.09
C GLU A 54 -4.26 1.56 12.82
N MET A 55 -5.23 1.78 11.92
CA MET A 55 -6.14 0.72 11.46
C MET A 55 -5.40 -0.42 10.77
N TYR A 56 -4.37 -0.09 9.99
CA TYR A 56 -3.58 -1.11 9.30
C TYR A 56 -2.69 -1.89 10.26
N GLU A 57 -2.06 -1.24 11.25
CA GLU A 57 -1.33 -1.91 12.33
C GLU A 57 -2.24 -2.88 13.09
N PHE A 58 -3.45 -2.45 13.43
CA PHE A 58 -4.42 -3.31 14.09
C PHE A 58 -4.85 -4.49 13.20
N LEU A 59 -5.08 -4.25 11.90
CA LEU A 59 -5.35 -5.32 10.93
C LEU A 59 -4.17 -6.30 10.84
N MET A 60 -2.94 -5.80 10.83
CA MET A 60 -1.73 -6.62 10.75
C MET A 60 -1.58 -7.53 11.98
N ALA A 61 -1.82 -7.00 13.18
CA ALA A 61 -1.79 -7.75 14.43
C ALA A 61 -2.89 -8.83 14.53
N SER A 62 -4.01 -8.64 13.82
CA SER A 62 -5.22 -9.49 13.94
C SER A 62 -5.49 -10.38 12.73
N SER A 63 -4.64 -10.36 11.70
CA SER A 63 -4.86 -11.11 10.46
C SER A 63 -3.59 -11.74 9.89
N SER A 64 -3.75 -12.74 9.04
CA SER A 64 -2.63 -13.39 8.35
C SER A 64 -2.15 -12.54 7.16
N ALA A 65 -0.90 -12.73 6.75
CA ALA A 65 -0.37 -12.16 5.51
C ALA A 65 -1.27 -12.54 4.30
N THR A 66 -1.80 -13.76 4.26
CA THR A 66 -2.73 -14.19 3.21
C THR A 66 -4.01 -13.34 3.17
N ASP A 67 -4.57 -12.98 4.33
CA ASP A 67 -5.75 -12.12 4.40
C ASP A 67 -5.44 -10.70 3.92
N ARG A 68 -4.28 -10.16 4.28
CA ARG A 68 -3.83 -8.84 3.84
C ARG A 68 -3.53 -8.80 2.35
N THR A 69 -2.91 -9.85 1.79
CA THR A 69 -2.72 -9.99 0.33
C THR A 69 -4.05 -10.03 -0.42
N LYS A 70 -5.05 -10.74 0.11
CA LYS A 70 -6.41 -10.75 -0.46
C LYS A 70 -7.02 -9.36 -0.44
N MET A 71 -6.89 -8.63 0.67
CA MET A 71 -7.39 -7.27 0.79
C MET A 71 -6.69 -6.32 -0.18
N LEU A 72 -5.35 -6.37 -0.27
CA LEU A 72 -4.55 -5.59 -1.21
C LEU A 72 -5.01 -5.81 -2.66
N THR A 73 -5.20 -7.08 -3.04
CA THR A 73 -5.64 -7.46 -4.39
C THR A 73 -7.07 -6.98 -4.67
N ALA A 74 -7.98 -7.13 -3.71
CA ALA A 74 -9.36 -6.65 -3.85
C ALA A 74 -9.42 -5.13 -3.95
N LEU A 75 -8.59 -4.42 -3.17
CA LEU A 75 -8.54 -2.96 -3.13
C LEU A 75 -7.95 -2.42 -4.44
N SER A 76 -6.84 -2.98 -4.93
CA SER A 76 -6.25 -2.59 -6.21
C SER A 76 -7.21 -2.84 -7.38
N ALA A 77 -7.91 -3.97 -7.39
CA ALA A 77 -8.94 -4.26 -8.39
C ALA A 77 -10.11 -3.27 -8.34
N ASN A 78 -10.53 -2.85 -7.15
CA ASN A 78 -11.59 -1.86 -6.96
C ASN A 78 -11.16 -0.48 -7.48
N ILE A 79 -9.97 -0.02 -7.09
CA ILE A 79 -9.38 1.25 -7.57
C ILE A 79 -9.31 1.24 -9.09
N ARG A 80 -8.78 0.17 -9.70
CA ARG A 80 -8.67 0.04 -11.16
C ARG A 80 -10.02 0.17 -11.87
N LYS A 81 -11.06 -0.45 -11.33
CA LYS A 81 -12.39 -0.53 -11.98
C LYS A 81 -13.25 0.71 -11.72
N LYS A 82 -13.19 1.28 -10.51
CA LYS A 82 -14.15 2.29 -10.05
C LYS A 82 -13.57 3.70 -9.98
N ASN A 83 -12.33 3.84 -9.50
CA ASN A 83 -11.71 5.16 -9.35
C ASN A 83 -10.19 5.04 -9.30
N THR A 84 -9.54 5.19 -10.45
CA THR A 84 -8.08 5.07 -10.57
C THR A 84 -7.33 6.16 -9.84
N LYS A 85 -7.97 7.29 -9.48
CA LYS A 85 -7.34 8.35 -8.70
C LYS A 85 -7.20 8.02 -7.21
N ALA A 86 -7.84 6.94 -6.73
CA ALA A 86 -7.79 6.52 -5.34
C ALA A 86 -6.51 5.73 -4.98
N ILE A 87 -5.41 5.91 -5.70
CA ILE A 87 -4.16 5.15 -5.52
C ILE A 87 -3.58 5.26 -4.10
N MET A 88 -3.80 6.38 -3.41
CA MET A 88 -3.33 6.58 -2.04
C MET A 88 -3.98 5.62 -1.04
N ALA A 89 -5.05 4.92 -1.41
CA ALA A 89 -5.60 3.84 -0.59
C ALA A 89 -4.61 2.68 -0.37
N LEU A 90 -3.58 2.54 -1.23
CA LEU A 90 -2.56 1.49 -1.13
C LEU A 90 -1.39 1.85 -0.19
N PHE A 91 -1.28 3.11 0.23
CA PHE A 91 -0.17 3.59 1.07
C PHE A 91 0.04 2.82 2.38
N PRO A 92 -1.01 2.37 3.10
CA PRO A 92 -0.82 1.63 4.36
C PRO A 92 -0.03 0.33 4.16
N PHE A 93 -0.28 -0.37 3.05
CA PHE A 93 0.44 -1.59 2.67
C PHE A 93 1.90 -1.33 2.25
N ILE A 94 2.28 -0.07 2.04
CA ILE A 94 3.64 0.33 1.66
C ILE A 94 4.42 0.84 2.88
N GLN A 95 3.75 1.59 3.76
CA GLN A 95 4.39 2.31 4.86
C GLN A 95 4.36 1.57 6.19
N VAL A 96 3.35 0.74 6.42
CA VAL A 96 3.11 0.11 7.73
C VAL A 96 3.39 -1.38 7.70
N GLU A 97 3.15 -2.05 6.58
CA GLU A 97 3.37 -3.50 6.44
C GLU A 97 4.81 -3.92 6.72
N GLU A 98 4.96 -5.13 7.26
CA GLU A 98 6.24 -5.76 7.58
C GLU A 98 6.59 -6.91 6.61
N ASP A 99 5.58 -7.51 5.96
CA ASP A 99 5.80 -8.54 4.95
C ASP A 99 6.35 -7.95 3.63
N ALA A 100 7.59 -8.31 3.33
CA ALA A 100 8.32 -7.90 2.13
C ALA A 100 7.54 -8.09 0.82
N ASN A 101 6.80 -9.19 0.67
CA ASN A 101 6.08 -9.49 -0.56
C ASN A 101 4.84 -8.62 -0.71
N ILE A 102 4.16 -8.30 0.40
CA ILE A 102 3.01 -7.39 0.39
C ILE A 102 3.47 -5.96 0.05
N ILE A 103 4.56 -5.48 0.65
CA ILE A 103 5.15 -4.15 0.32
C ILE A 103 5.50 -4.08 -1.17
N ARG A 104 6.25 -5.08 -1.66
CA ARG A 104 6.68 -5.19 -3.07
C ARG A 104 5.49 -5.20 -4.03
N THR A 105 4.47 -6.00 -3.73
CA THR A 105 3.23 -6.10 -4.54
C THR A 105 2.42 -4.81 -4.50
N SER A 106 2.36 -4.15 -3.34
CA SER A 106 1.65 -2.88 -3.19
C SER A 106 2.34 -1.77 -4.00
N ALA A 107 3.67 -1.70 -3.97
CA ALA A 107 4.44 -0.77 -4.79
C ALA A 107 4.20 -0.98 -6.29
N GLN A 108 4.19 -2.24 -6.76
CA GLN A 108 3.84 -2.58 -8.15
C GLN A 108 2.43 -2.09 -8.53
N PHE A 109 1.43 -2.38 -7.69
CA PHE A 109 0.05 -1.91 -7.93
C PHE A 109 -0.04 -0.39 -7.94
N PHE A 110 0.64 0.28 -7.00
CA PHE A 110 0.65 1.73 -6.90
C PHE A 110 1.17 2.38 -8.18
N VAL A 111 2.33 1.96 -8.67
CA VAL A 111 2.91 2.50 -9.91
C VAL A 111 2.01 2.22 -11.10
N ASN A 112 1.58 0.96 -11.30
CA ASN A 112 0.72 0.58 -12.42
C ASN A 112 -0.60 1.37 -12.45
N LEU A 113 -1.24 1.56 -11.29
CA LEU A 113 -2.47 2.35 -11.20
C LEU A 113 -2.20 3.85 -11.39
N SER A 114 -1.07 4.36 -10.91
CA SER A 114 -0.68 5.75 -11.13
C SER A 114 -0.46 6.06 -12.61
N ILE A 115 0.14 5.15 -13.38
CA ILE A 115 0.29 5.31 -14.83
C ILE A 115 -1.09 5.44 -15.49
N ILE A 116 -2.06 4.61 -15.10
CA ILE A 116 -3.42 4.67 -15.64
C ILE A 116 -4.11 5.98 -15.24
N SER A 117 -3.98 6.40 -13.98
CA SER A 117 -4.62 7.60 -13.44
C SER A 117 -4.06 8.90 -14.05
N ASN A 118 -2.73 9.01 -14.08
CA ASN A 118 -2.01 10.24 -14.39
C ASN A 118 -1.53 10.29 -15.85
N LYS A 119 -1.62 9.18 -16.59
CA LYS A 119 -1.12 9.03 -17.96
C LYS A 119 0.38 9.35 -18.11
N GLU A 120 1.13 9.22 -17.01
CA GLU A 120 2.58 9.44 -16.95
C GLU A 120 3.26 8.20 -16.38
N ALA A 121 4.20 7.63 -17.16
CA ALA A 121 4.90 6.38 -16.86
C ALA A 121 5.62 6.38 -15.50
N ILE A 122 6.13 7.53 -15.06
CA ILE A 122 6.97 7.65 -13.85
C ILE A 122 6.24 8.28 -12.66
N SER A 123 4.96 8.64 -12.80
CA SER A 123 4.21 9.37 -11.78
C SER A 123 4.20 8.66 -10.42
N GLY A 124 3.89 7.37 -10.39
CA GLY A 124 3.86 6.60 -9.13
C GLY A 124 5.25 6.33 -8.59
N ALA A 125 6.22 6.12 -9.48
CA ALA A 125 7.62 5.89 -9.08
C ALA A 125 8.20 7.13 -8.39
N LYS A 126 7.94 8.35 -8.90
CA LYS A 126 8.38 9.60 -8.27
C LYS A 126 7.89 9.71 -6.82
N ILE A 127 6.60 9.45 -6.58
CA ILE A 127 6.00 9.50 -5.24
C ILE A 127 6.68 8.51 -4.29
N LEU A 128 6.89 7.27 -4.74
CA LEU A 128 7.51 6.24 -3.90
C LEU A 128 9.01 6.48 -3.68
N LEU A 129 9.72 7.08 -4.64
CA LEU A 129 11.11 7.45 -4.47
C LEU A 129 11.28 8.65 -3.53
N GLU A 130 10.36 9.61 -3.55
CA GLU A 130 10.31 10.70 -2.55
C GLU A 130 10.12 10.14 -1.14
N LEU A 131 9.24 9.15 -0.98
CA LEU A 131 9.02 8.45 0.29
C LEU A 131 10.27 7.73 0.80
N ILE A 132 11.00 7.05 -0.08
CA ILE A 132 12.27 6.38 0.27
C ILE A 132 13.33 7.39 0.72
N ARG A 133 13.34 8.60 0.16
CA ARG A 133 14.31 9.64 0.55
C ARG A 133 14.09 10.16 1.96
N GLU A 134 12.93 9.93 2.57
CA GLU A 134 12.70 10.28 3.98
C GLU A 134 13.53 9.40 4.92
N ASP A 135 13.76 8.12 4.55
CA ASP A 135 14.66 7.22 5.26
C ASP A 135 15.37 6.24 4.30
N LEU A 136 16.59 6.61 3.93
CA LEU A 136 17.44 5.83 3.01
C LEU A 136 17.97 4.53 3.62
N ASN A 137 17.84 4.31 4.93
CA ASN A 137 18.29 3.10 5.60
C ASN A 137 17.16 2.12 5.91
N ASP A 138 15.90 2.52 5.79
CA ASP A 138 14.74 1.65 6.08
C ASP A 138 14.73 0.42 5.16
N ALA A 139 14.77 -0.78 5.73
CA ALA A 139 14.68 -2.04 5.00
C ALA A 139 13.43 -2.12 4.09
N ARG A 140 12.32 -1.47 4.46
CA ARG A 140 11.10 -1.40 3.64
C ARG A 140 11.35 -0.71 2.30
N SER A 141 12.24 0.29 2.27
CA SER A 141 12.65 0.97 1.05
C SER A 141 13.20 -0.01 0.01
N ALA A 142 13.90 -1.07 0.44
CA ALA A 142 14.37 -2.11 -0.48
C ALA A 142 13.22 -2.85 -1.17
N TYR A 143 12.16 -3.21 -0.43
CA TYR A 143 11.02 -3.93 -0.99
C TYR A 143 10.17 -3.05 -1.91
N VAL A 144 10.06 -1.75 -1.60
CA VAL A 144 9.46 -0.77 -2.52
C VAL A 144 10.27 -0.72 -3.82
N LEU A 145 11.59 -0.58 -3.74
CA LEU A 145 12.47 -0.54 -4.91
C LEU A 145 12.40 -1.82 -5.75
N LEU A 146 12.36 -2.99 -5.13
CA LEU A 146 12.14 -4.25 -5.85
C LEU A 146 10.81 -4.23 -6.61
N GLY A 147 9.75 -3.72 -5.98
CA GLY A 147 8.45 -3.58 -6.63
C GLY A 147 8.47 -2.63 -7.83
N LEU A 148 9.28 -1.56 -7.78
CA LEU A 148 9.48 -0.66 -8.91
C LEU A 148 10.22 -1.36 -10.06
N LEU A 149 11.28 -2.11 -9.75
CA LEU A 149 12.13 -2.78 -10.74
C LEU A 149 11.42 -3.95 -11.45
N ASP A 150 10.45 -4.58 -10.80
CA ASP A 150 9.67 -5.68 -11.39
C ASP A 150 8.73 -5.26 -12.53
N ILE A 151 8.45 -3.97 -12.65
CA ILE A 151 7.54 -3.44 -13.68
C ILE A 151 8.17 -3.51 -15.06
N ASP A 152 9.49 -3.76 -15.14
CA ASP A 152 10.27 -3.83 -16.38
C ASP A 152 10.04 -2.59 -17.26
N ASN A 153 10.19 -1.41 -16.64
CA ASN A 153 10.02 -0.13 -17.32
C ASN A 153 11.33 0.67 -17.26
N GLU A 154 11.97 0.89 -18.40
CA GLU A 154 13.26 1.60 -18.50
C GLU A 154 13.25 2.97 -17.81
N LYS A 155 12.13 3.71 -17.88
CA LYS A 155 12.04 5.03 -17.26
C LYS A 155 11.97 4.94 -15.74
N VAL A 156 11.26 3.94 -15.20
CA VAL A 156 11.22 3.68 -13.75
C VAL A 156 12.59 3.21 -13.28
N ASN A 157 13.21 2.27 -14.00
CA ASN A 157 14.56 1.77 -13.68
C ASN A 157 15.59 2.90 -13.65
N ALA A 158 15.54 3.81 -14.64
CA ALA A 158 16.40 4.99 -14.65
C ALA A 158 16.20 5.88 -13.41
N GLN A 159 14.96 6.07 -12.93
CA GLN A 159 14.71 6.83 -11.70
C GLN A 159 15.25 6.13 -10.45
N VAL A 160 15.13 4.80 -10.37
CA VAL A 160 15.70 4.01 -9.27
C VAL A 160 17.23 4.13 -9.24
N SER A 161 17.88 4.03 -10.41
CA SER A 161 19.34 4.17 -10.52
C SER A 161 19.86 5.52 -10.01
N LEU A 162 19.08 6.59 -10.14
CA LEU A 162 19.51 7.93 -9.69
C LEU A 162 19.70 8.03 -8.17
N ILE A 163 18.98 7.23 -7.38
CA ILE A 163 19.08 7.27 -5.92
C ILE A 163 19.90 6.13 -5.34
N TYR A 164 20.33 5.17 -6.17
CA TYR A 164 20.97 3.94 -5.70
C TYR A 164 22.25 4.21 -4.89
N SER A 165 23.06 5.18 -5.31
CA SER A 165 24.28 5.57 -4.59
C SER A 165 23.99 6.11 -3.19
N GLU A 166 22.85 6.78 -3.00
CA GLU A 166 22.41 7.40 -1.75
C GLU A 166 21.87 6.38 -0.73
N LEU A 167 21.44 5.19 -1.19
CA LEU A 167 20.83 4.18 -0.33
C LEU A 167 21.79 3.68 0.77
N GLY A 168 21.19 3.38 1.92
CA GLY A 168 21.83 2.73 3.06
C GLY A 168 22.39 1.36 2.74
N SER A 169 23.35 0.90 3.55
CA SER A 169 24.02 -0.39 3.37
C SER A 169 23.05 -1.58 3.50
N GLU A 170 22.08 -1.49 4.40
CA GLU A 170 21.05 -2.50 4.60
C GLU A 170 20.18 -2.65 3.34
N VAL A 171 19.65 -1.54 2.83
CA VAL A 171 18.84 -1.51 1.61
C VAL A 171 19.60 -2.11 0.43
N LYS A 172 20.85 -1.69 0.21
CA LYS A 172 21.72 -2.24 -0.85
C LYS A 172 21.93 -3.74 -0.70
N THR A 173 22.11 -4.23 0.53
CA THR A 173 22.30 -5.67 0.80
C THR A 173 21.04 -6.46 0.42
N ILE A 174 19.86 -5.98 0.78
CA ILE A 174 18.59 -6.61 0.41
C ILE A 174 18.42 -6.64 -1.11
N LEU A 175 18.69 -5.53 -1.80
CA LEU A 175 18.61 -5.43 -3.26
C LEU A 175 19.56 -6.44 -3.94
N HIS A 176 20.81 -6.49 -3.51
CA HIS A 176 21.82 -7.41 -4.04
C HIS A 176 21.41 -8.89 -3.85
N ASN A 177 20.90 -9.24 -2.66
CA ASN A 177 20.43 -10.60 -2.37
C ASN A 177 19.20 -11.00 -3.20
N ASN A 178 18.47 -10.01 -3.74
CA ASN A 178 17.36 -10.22 -4.66
C ASN A 178 17.76 -10.08 -6.14
N GLY A 179 19.06 -10.13 -6.45
CA GLY A 179 19.58 -10.17 -7.82
C GLY A 179 19.66 -8.81 -8.52
N VAL A 180 19.40 -7.72 -7.81
CA VAL A 180 19.55 -6.37 -8.36
C VAL A 180 21.04 -6.03 -8.43
N LYS A 181 21.52 -5.81 -9.65
CA LYS A 181 22.88 -5.36 -9.95
C LYS A 181 22.78 -3.96 -10.52
N VAL A 182 22.83 -2.95 -9.65
CA VAL A 182 22.95 -1.54 -10.07
C VAL A 182 24.40 -1.10 -9.98
#